data_AF-A0A837FDF2-F1
#
_entry.id   AF-A0A837FDF2-F1
#
_cell.length_a   1.000
_cell.length_b   1.000
_cell.length_c   1.000
_cell.angle_alpha   90.00
_cell.angle_beta   90.00
_cell.angle_gamma   90.00
#
_symmetry.space_group_name_H-M   'P 1'
#
loop_
_entity.id
_entity.type
_entity.pdbx_description
1 polymer ?
#
loop_
_entity_poly.entity_id
_entity_poly.type
_entity_poly.pdbx_seq_one_letter_code
_entity_poly.pdbx_strand_id
1 'polypeptide(L)'
;MKIKNKAATNYSLIIVFFAAAYYFAWSLYPDSFIKNNALNSTPIHNAMNLAFSYNGEDYEEHDKISNEFFSNETLKAKNEFDIITSQSINFENILSQQESKLKLINENLSKAWTRNTEAYVDEASLKNHKELNVKEDELKAILSQKNKTQGSQFDIMLAYKNIEISEVKLRIATSERNALEYILSHAGDFNDPKLVSELNATNKIIDDTRSKLIINNKGIIKIKNNVQDLLSKRQKEDLNFWDFVFYSIGISTTTTFGDLVANSRLIRMLVCIQLLLSILVLANVTQNFLSKNKNSL
;
A
#
# COMPACT_ATOMS: atom_id res chain seq x y z
N MET A 1 -39.05 -62.73 0.48
CA MET A 1 -38.71 -62.08 1.77
C MET A 1 -39.22 -60.63 1.77
N LYS A 2 -40.51 -60.41 2.08
CA LYS A 2 -41.08 -59.06 2.19
C LYS A 2 -40.89 -58.56 3.64
N ILE A 3 -39.76 -57.91 3.92
CA ILE A 3 -39.72 -57.00 5.08
C ILE A 3 -40.76 -55.93 4.75
N LYS A 4 -41.85 -55.86 5.51
CA LYS A 4 -42.82 -54.77 5.34
C LYS A 4 -42.03 -53.47 5.54
N ASN A 5 -41.82 -52.72 4.46
CA ASN A 5 -41.08 -51.46 4.36
C ASN A 5 -41.56 -50.34 5.31
N LYS A 6 -42.56 -50.60 6.16
CA LYS A 6 -43.19 -49.63 7.06
C LYS A 6 -42.19 -48.86 7.90
N ALA A 7 -41.12 -49.49 8.40
CA ALA A 7 -40.14 -48.80 9.22
C ALA A 7 -39.27 -47.82 8.41
N ALA A 8 -38.81 -48.23 7.23
CA ALA A 8 -38.09 -47.34 6.31
C ALA A 8 -38.98 -46.20 5.83
N THR A 9 -40.24 -46.50 5.48
CA THR A 9 -41.24 -45.49 5.10
C THR A 9 -41.51 -44.51 6.24
N ASN A 10 -41.66 -44.99 7.48
CA ASN A 10 -41.86 -44.13 8.65
C ASN A 10 -40.64 -43.25 8.93
N TYR A 11 -39.42 -43.80 8.80
CA TYR A 11 -38.18 -43.04 8.99
C TYR A 11 -38.03 -41.94 7.93
N SER A 12 -38.26 -42.26 6.65
CA SER A 12 -38.26 -41.25 5.58
C SER A 12 -39.35 -40.19 5.76
N LEU A 13 -40.53 -40.57 6.27
CA LEU A 13 -41.63 -39.63 6.50
C LEU A 13 -41.32 -38.66 7.65
N ILE A 14 -40.63 -39.11 8.70
CA ILE A 14 -40.11 -38.25 9.77
C ILE A 14 -39.14 -37.22 9.18
N ILE A 15 -38.18 -37.66 8.36
CA ILE A 15 -37.18 -36.75 7.77
C ILE A 15 -37.86 -35.65 6.93
N VAL A 16 -38.78 -36.02 6.04
CA VAL A 16 -39.48 -35.07 5.17
C VAL A 16 -40.40 -34.14 5.96
N PHE A 17 -41.11 -34.67 6.97
CA PHE A 17 -41.99 -33.87 7.83
C PHE A 17 -41.19 -32.81 8.60
N PHE A 18 -40.09 -33.18 9.23
CA PHE A 18 -39.26 -32.22 9.96
C PHE A 18 -38.53 -31.26 9.03
N ALA A 19 -38.09 -31.69 7.85
CA ALA A 19 -37.53 -30.79 6.84
C ALA A 19 -38.55 -29.71 6.42
N ALA A 20 -39.81 -30.08 6.20
CA ALA A 20 -40.88 -29.13 5.92
C ALA A 20 -41.18 -28.20 7.10
N ALA A 21 -41.19 -28.73 8.33
CA ALA A 21 -41.39 -27.92 9.54
C ALA A 21 -40.26 -26.90 9.74
N TYR A 22 -39.01 -27.29 9.49
CA TYR A 22 -37.85 -26.41 9.57
C TYR A 22 -37.87 -25.35 8.48
N TYR A 23 -38.16 -25.73 7.23
CA TYR A 23 -38.28 -24.78 6.12
C TYR A 23 -39.40 -23.76 6.38
N PHE A 24 -40.55 -24.21 6.88
CA PHE A 24 -41.66 -23.31 7.20
C PHE A 24 -41.32 -22.36 8.37
N ALA A 25 -40.69 -22.89 9.43
CA ALA A 25 -40.27 -22.06 10.55
C ALA A 25 -39.18 -21.06 10.18
N TRP A 26 -38.27 -21.42 9.28
CA TRP A 26 -37.29 -20.49 8.70
C TRP A 26 -37.95 -19.45 7.80
N SER A 27 -38.91 -19.86 6.96
CA SER A 27 -39.64 -18.94 6.08
C SER A 27 -40.46 -17.90 6.86
N LEU A 28 -40.94 -18.24 8.06
CA LEU A 28 -41.64 -17.29 8.93
C LEU A 28 -40.69 -16.48 9.81
N TYR A 29 -39.59 -17.10 10.27
CA TYR A 29 -38.60 -16.49 11.14
C TYR A 29 -37.19 -16.87 10.68
N PRO A 30 -36.55 -16.06 9.82
CA PRO A 30 -35.23 -16.36 9.26
C PRO A 30 -34.14 -16.56 10.32
N ASP A 31 -34.26 -15.88 11.46
CA ASP A 31 -33.32 -15.98 12.61
C ASP A 31 -33.43 -17.30 13.40
N SER A 32 -34.39 -18.16 13.05
CA SER A 32 -34.61 -19.44 13.75
C SER A 32 -33.45 -20.43 13.56
N PHE A 33 -32.61 -20.22 12.54
CA PHE A 33 -31.40 -20.99 12.24
C PHE A 33 -30.18 -20.07 12.03
N ILE A 34 -29.03 -20.51 12.53
CA ILE A 34 -27.74 -19.87 12.23
C ILE A 34 -27.06 -20.69 11.13
N LYS A 35 -26.77 -20.03 10.00
CA LYS A 35 -25.92 -20.57 8.93
C LYS A 35 -24.45 -20.35 9.32
N ASN A 36 -23.67 -21.41 9.42
CA ASN A 36 -22.25 -21.28 9.74
C ASN A 36 -21.48 -20.82 8.51
N ASN A 37 -21.10 -19.53 8.48
CA ASN A 37 -20.42 -18.95 7.33
C ASN A 37 -19.02 -19.55 7.10
N ALA A 38 -18.33 -20.10 8.09
CA ALA A 38 -17.02 -20.73 7.89
C ALA A 38 -17.10 -22.05 7.10
N LEU A 39 -18.22 -22.77 7.21
CA LEU A 39 -18.47 -24.02 6.50
C LEU A 39 -19.27 -23.82 5.20
N ASN A 40 -19.94 -22.68 5.07
CA ASN A 40 -20.78 -22.34 3.92
C ASN A 40 -20.24 -21.19 3.05
N SER A 41 -19.09 -20.60 3.38
CA SER A 41 -18.43 -19.61 2.51
C SER A 41 -17.69 -20.33 1.38
N THR A 42 -17.87 -19.88 0.14
CA THR A 42 -17.03 -20.34 -0.96
C THR A 42 -15.61 -19.76 -0.81
N PRO A 43 -14.54 -20.49 -1.23
CA PRO A 43 -13.17 -20.00 -1.19
C PRO A 43 -12.98 -18.62 -1.86
N ILE A 44 -13.80 -18.32 -2.86
CA ILE A 44 -13.82 -17.05 -3.60
C ILE A 44 -14.23 -15.88 -2.69
N HIS A 45 -15.23 -16.07 -1.81
CA HIS A 45 -15.67 -15.02 -0.89
C HIS A 45 -14.56 -14.65 0.11
N ASN A 46 -13.88 -15.67 0.66
CA ASN A 46 -12.77 -15.45 1.57
C ASN A 46 -11.54 -14.85 0.86
N ALA A 47 -11.25 -15.30 -0.37
CA ALA A 47 -10.15 -14.75 -1.17
C ALA A 47 -10.38 -13.29 -1.56
N MET A 48 -11.61 -12.90 -1.92
CA MET A 48 -11.93 -11.49 -2.24
C MET A 48 -11.94 -10.60 -1.00
N ASN A 49 -12.50 -11.05 0.12
CA ASN A 49 -12.41 -10.29 1.38
C ASN A 49 -10.94 -10.10 1.82
N LEU A 50 -10.09 -11.12 1.66
CA LEU A 50 -8.66 -11.01 1.95
C LEU A 50 -7.91 -10.10 0.98
N ALA A 51 -8.27 -10.10 -0.30
CA ALA A 51 -7.65 -9.25 -1.31
C ALA A 51 -8.03 -7.76 -1.20
N PHE A 52 -9.19 -7.45 -0.60
CA PHE A 52 -9.78 -6.11 -0.65
C PHE A 52 -10.21 -5.52 0.71
N SER A 53 -9.88 -6.15 1.85
CA SER A 53 -10.36 -5.69 3.17
C SER A 53 -9.91 -4.27 3.55
N TYR A 54 -10.90 -3.46 3.94
CA TYR A 54 -10.74 -2.29 4.80
C TYR A 54 -11.85 -2.31 5.86
N ASN A 55 -11.51 -1.89 7.08
CA ASN A 55 -12.43 -1.76 8.22
C ASN A 55 -13.26 -0.48 8.04
N GLY A 56 -14.54 -0.61 7.73
CA GLY A 56 -15.47 0.52 7.60
C GLY A 56 -16.90 0.03 7.65
N GLU A 57 -17.72 0.79 8.37
CA GLU A 57 -19.02 0.47 8.98
C GLU A 57 -20.07 -0.16 8.07
N ASP A 58 -20.96 -0.94 8.70
CA ASP A 58 -22.12 -1.61 8.11
C ASP A 58 -22.99 -0.63 7.30
N TYR A 59 -23.21 -0.93 6.02
CA TYR A 59 -24.18 -0.23 5.17
C TYR A 59 -25.37 -1.14 4.83
N GLU A 60 -26.55 -0.51 4.84
CA GLU A 60 -27.89 -1.05 4.71
C GLU A 60 -28.16 -1.89 3.44
N GLU A 61 -29.24 -2.67 3.50
CA GLU A 61 -29.79 -3.51 2.43
C GLU A 61 -29.77 -2.84 1.06
N HIS A 62 -29.10 -3.49 0.11
CA HIS A 62 -29.06 -3.09 -1.29
C HIS A 62 -29.69 -4.15 -2.20
N ASP A 63 -30.21 -3.70 -3.34
CA ASP A 63 -30.78 -4.53 -4.40
C ASP A 63 -29.88 -5.72 -4.75
N LYS A 64 -30.46 -6.92 -4.69
CA LYS A 64 -29.79 -8.19 -4.97
C LYS A 64 -29.35 -8.27 -6.44
N ILE A 65 -28.03 -8.35 -6.71
CA ILE A 65 -27.49 -8.56 -8.07
C ILE A 65 -27.26 -10.05 -8.38
N SER A 66 -27.36 -10.44 -9.66
CA SER A 66 -27.11 -11.82 -10.10
C SER A 66 -25.62 -12.18 -10.06
N ASN A 67 -25.32 -13.47 -9.90
CA ASN A 67 -23.94 -13.98 -9.88
C ASN A 67 -23.19 -13.75 -11.21
N GLU A 68 -23.89 -13.80 -12.35
CA GLU A 68 -23.31 -13.56 -13.68
C GLU A 68 -22.90 -12.09 -13.85
N PHE A 69 -23.79 -11.17 -13.45
CA PHE A 69 -23.49 -9.73 -13.46
C PHE A 69 -22.29 -9.40 -12.56
N PHE A 70 -22.27 -9.96 -11.35
CA PHE A 70 -21.14 -9.84 -10.43
C PHE A 70 -19.82 -10.33 -11.04
N SER A 71 -19.81 -11.51 -11.67
CA SER A 71 -18.61 -12.08 -12.31
C SER A 71 -18.09 -11.19 -13.44
N ASN A 72 -18.97 -10.64 -14.27
CA ASN A 72 -18.58 -9.79 -15.39
C ASN A 72 -18.01 -8.45 -14.92
N GLU A 73 -18.65 -7.81 -13.93
CA GLU A 73 -18.18 -6.53 -13.39
C GLU A 73 -16.88 -6.66 -12.58
N THR A 74 -16.71 -7.75 -11.82
CA THR A 74 -15.45 -8.02 -11.12
C THR A 74 -14.29 -8.31 -12.07
N LEU A 75 -14.54 -8.99 -13.19
CA LEU A 75 -13.52 -9.20 -14.23
C LEU A 75 -13.10 -7.88 -14.89
N LYS A 76 -14.04 -6.99 -15.19
CA LYS A 76 -13.73 -5.64 -15.69
C LYS A 76 -12.90 -4.84 -14.69
N ALA A 77 -13.34 -4.82 -13.43
CA ALA A 77 -12.63 -4.14 -12.34
C ALA A 77 -11.19 -4.66 -12.18
N LYS A 78 -10.98 -5.98 -12.30
CA LYS A 78 -9.65 -6.59 -12.28
C LYS A 78 -8.78 -6.11 -13.45
N ASN A 79 -9.30 -6.12 -14.67
CA ASN A 79 -8.54 -5.66 -15.85
C ASN A 79 -8.15 -4.18 -15.72
N GLU A 80 -9.05 -3.32 -15.25
CA GLU A 80 -8.76 -1.92 -14.98
C GLU A 80 -7.69 -1.76 -13.88
N PHE A 81 -7.78 -2.55 -12.81
CA PHE A 81 -6.80 -2.57 -11.74
C PHE A 81 -5.41 -2.98 -12.24
N ASP A 82 -5.32 -4.02 -13.08
CA ASP A 82 -4.07 -4.52 -13.64
C ASP A 82 -3.42 -3.47 -14.58
N ILE A 83 -4.23 -2.76 -15.37
CA ILE A 83 -3.76 -1.66 -16.23
C ILE A 83 -3.19 -0.52 -15.38
N ILE A 84 -3.94 -0.06 -14.37
CA ILE A 84 -3.49 1.06 -13.52
C ILE A 84 -2.23 0.66 -12.73
N THR A 85 -2.18 -0.56 -12.21
CA THR A 85 -1.00 -1.08 -11.50
C THR A 85 0.23 -1.11 -12.41
N SER A 86 0.08 -1.60 -13.63
CA SER A 86 1.19 -1.62 -14.61
C SER A 86 1.68 -0.21 -14.96
N GLN A 87 0.74 0.75 -15.10
CA GLN A 87 1.09 2.15 -15.32
C GLN A 87 1.82 2.76 -14.12
N SER A 88 1.36 2.48 -12.90
CA SER A 88 1.99 2.97 -11.67
C SER A 88 3.42 2.46 -11.52
N ILE A 89 3.68 1.18 -11.81
CA ILE A 89 5.05 0.62 -11.80
C ILE A 89 5.95 1.37 -12.79
N ASN A 90 5.46 1.69 -13.99
CA ASN A 90 6.22 2.46 -14.96
C ASN A 90 6.53 3.89 -14.45
N PHE A 91 5.55 4.56 -13.84
CA PHE A 91 5.76 5.88 -13.24
C PHE A 91 6.73 5.86 -12.06
N GLU A 92 6.71 4.84 -11.21
CA GLU A 92 7.69 4.66 -10.13
C GLU A 92 9.11 4.48 -10.69
N ASN A 93 9.28 3.72 -11.78
CA ASN A 93 10.57 3.60 -12.45
C ASN A 93 11.07 4.94 -13.01
N ILE A 94 10.19 5.71 -13.65
CA ILE A 94 10.53 7.06 -14.14
C ILE A 94 10.95 7.96 -12.98
N LEU A 95 10.20 7.92 -11.87
CA LEU A 95 10.48 8.73 -10.69
C LEU A 95 11.87 8.39 -10.11
N SER A 96 12.18 7.11 -9.93
CA SER A 96 13.48 6.63 -9.45
C SER A 96 14.63 7.09 -10.35
N GLN A 97 14.45 7.00 -11.67
CA GLN A 97 15.45 7.51 -12.63
C GLN A 97 15.64 9.02 -12.50
N GLN A 98 14.56 9.80 -12.41
CA GLN A 98 14.68 11.25 -12.28
C GLN A 98 15.26 11.69 -10.94
N GLU A 99 14.97 10.99 -9.84
CA GLU A 99 15.56 11.27 -8.52
C GLU A 99 17.08 11.01 -8.52
N SER A 100 17.52 9.94 -9.19
CA SER A 100 18.95 9.68 -9.38
C SER A 100 19.64 10.77 -10.22
N LYS A 101 18.96 11.25 -11.27
CA LYS A 101 19.43 12.34 -12.12
C LYS A 101 19.51 13.66 -11.36
N LEU A 102 18.51 13.95 -10.53
CA LEU A 102 18.44 15.16 -9.69
C LEU A 102 19.65 15.25 -8.76
N LYS A 103 20.06 14.12 -8.16
CA LYS A 103 21.26 14.05 -7.31
C LYS A 103 22.52 14.48 -8.08
N LEU A 104 22.70 13.95 -9.29
CA LEU A 104 23.85 14.30 -10.15
C LEU A 104 23.83 15.77 -10.56
N ILE A 105 22.65 16.30 -10.91
CA ILE A 105 22.49 17.72 -11.27
C ILE A 105 22.89 18.61 -10.08
N ASN A 106 22.42 18.29 -8.87
CA ASN A 106 22.74 19.07 -7.67
C ASN A 106 24.24 19.05 -7.35
N GLU A 107 24.90 17.89 -7.47
CA GLU A 107 26.36 17.80 -7.30
C GLU A 107 27.12 18.65 -8.31
N ASN A 108 26.67 18.64 -9.57
CA ASN A 108 27.28 19.45 -10.63
C ASN A 108 27.02 20.95 -10.45
N LEU A 109 25.82 21.32 -9.99
CA LEU A 109 25.42 22.70 -9.73
C LEU A 109 26.26 23.27 -8.59
N SER A 110 26.44 22.52 -7.51
CA SER A 110 27.33 22.88 -6.40
C SER A 110 28.77 23.11 -6.88
N LYS A 111 29.33 22.18 -7.67
CA LYS A 111 30.68 22.34 -8.24
C LYS A 111 30.81 23.54 -9.17
N ALA A 112 29.81 23.77 -10.02
CA ALA A 112 29.80 24.90 -10.96
C ALA A 112 29.72 26.23 -10.20
N TRP A 113 28.84 26.30 -9.18
CA TRP A 113 28.70 27.47 -8.32
C TRP A 113 30.03 27.81 -7.64
N THR A 114 30.69 26.84 -6.99
CA THR A 114 32.01 27.05 -6.37
C THR A 114 33.02 27.61 -7.37
N ARG A 115 33.16 26.98 -8.54
CA ARG A 115 34.09 27.44 -9.58
C ARG A 115 33.80 28.86 -10.05
N ASN A 116 32.52 29.20 -10.27
CA ASN A 116 32.12 30.53 -10.73
C ASN A 116 32.39 31.58 -9.65
N THR A 117 32.14 31.26 -8.37
CA THR A 117 32.43 32.17 -7.27
C THR A 117 33.92 32.38 -7.03
N GLU A 118 34.73 31.32 -7.09
CA GLU A 118 36.19 31.40 -6.97
C GLU A 118 36.77 32.25 -8.11
N ALA A 119 36.36 31.98 -9.35
CA ALA A 119 36.81 32.76 -10.51
C ALA A 119 36.50 34.26 -10.39
N TYR A 120 35.33 34.60 -9.85
CA TYR A 120 34.94 36.00 -9.63
C TYR A 120 35.75 36.68 -8.53
N VAL A 121 36.00 35.98 -7.42
CA VAL A 121 36.86 36.48 -6.33
C VAL A 121 38.29 36.69 -6.84
N ASP A 122 38.84 35.72 -7.57
CA ASP A 122 40.17 35.79 -8.17
C ASP A 122 40.28 36.95 -9.16
N GLU A 123 39.26 37.15 -10.01
CA GLU A 123 39.22 38.26 -10.96
C GLU A 123 39.20 39.62 -10.24
N ALA A 124 38.42 39.75 -9.17
CA ALA A 124 38.30 40.97 -8.39
C ALA A 124 39.62 41.37 -7.69
N SER A 125 40.43 40.40 -7.25
CA SER A 125 41.70 40.64 -6.56
C SER A 125 42.93 40.58 -7.49
N LEU A 126 42.78 40.14 -8.74
CA LEU A 126 43.87 39.88 -9.70
C LEU A 126 44.86 41.03 -9.83
N LYS A 127 44.37 42.26 -9.94
CA LYS A 127 45.22 43.45 -10.06
C LYS A 127 46.11 43.64 -8.84
N ASN A 128 45.53 43.47 -7.64
CA ASN A 128 46.25 43.65 -6.38
C ASN A 128 47.24 42.49 -6.14
N HIS A 129 46.92 41.25 -6.55
CA HIS A 129 47.87 40.15 -6.53
C HIS A 129 49.08 40.36 -7.45
N LYS A 130 48.87 40.91 -8.65
CA LYS A 130 49.97 41.28 -9.55
C LYS A 130 50.87 42.35 -8.92
N GLU A 131 50.27 43.35 -8.27
CA GLU A 131 51.03 44.37 -7.53
C GLU A 131 51.82 43.76 -6.37
N LEU A 132 51.20 42.85 -5.60
CA LEU A 132 51.85 42.17 -4.48
C LEU A 132 53.11 41.42 -4.93
N ASN A 133 53.02 40.67 -6.04
CA ASN A 133 54.17 39.93 -6.57
C ASN A 133 55.34 40.85 -6.90
N VAL A 134 55.07 42.01 -7.53
CA VAL A 134 56.12 43.00 -7.82
C VAL A 134 56.75 43.51 -6.53
N LYS A 135 55.94 43.84 -5.51
CA LYS A 135 56.43 44.32 -4.20
C LYS A 135 57.22 43.26 -3.44
N GLU A 136 56.87 41.99 -3.54
CA GLU A 136 57.61 40.89 -2.94
C GLU A 136 58.96 40.65 -3.64
N ASP A 137 59.01 40.82 -4.96
CA ASP A 137 60.29 40.74 -5.70
C ASP A 137 61.20 41.94 -5.39
N GLU A 138 60.65 43.14 -5.24
CA GLU A 138 61.38 44.31 -4.71
C GLU A 138 61.94 44.04 -3.32
N LEU A 139 61.15 43.42 -2.41
CA LEU A 139 61.61 43.05 -1.07
C LEU A 139 62.77 42.04 -1.13
N LYS A 140 62.71 41.03 -2.00
CA LYS A 140 63.83 40.09 -2.21
C LYS A 140 65.09 40.81 -2.67
N ALA A 141 64.96 41.77 -3.59
CA ALA A 141 66.08 42.58 -4.04
C ALA A 141 66.69 43.41 -2.90
N ILE A 142 65.86 44.03 -2.04
CA ILE A 142 66.31 44.73 -0.83
C ILE A 142 67.09 43.79 0.09
N LEU A 143 66.55 42.61 0.40
CA LEU A 143 67.19 41.62 1.27
C LEU A 143 68.58 41.18 0.77
N SER A 144 68.80 41.15 -0.55
CA SER A 144 70.10 40.82 -1.14
C SER A 144 71.20 41.86 -0.87
N GLN A 145 70.84 43.06 -0.41
CA GLN A 145 71.76 44.18 -0.16
C GLN A 145 72.20 44.31 1.31
N LYS A 146 71.80 43.38 2.18
CA LYS A 146 72.00 43.42 3.65
C LYS A 146 73.44 43.68 4.10
N ASN A 147 74.43 43.19 3.36
CA ASN A 147 75.85 43.35 3.68
C ASN A 147 76.56 44.48 2.92
N LYS A 148 75.83 45.22 2.05
CA LYS A 148 76.37 46.27 1.17
C LYS A 148 75.94 47.68 1.58
N THR A 149 75.02 47.79 2.54
CA THR A 149 74.36 49.03 2.92
C THR A 149 74.55 49.27 4.42
N GLN A 150 74.56 50.53 4.87
CA GLN A 150 74.66 50.87 6.28
C GLN A 150 73.44 50.31 7.04
N GLY A 151 73.65 49.70 8.21
CA GLY A 151 72.61 48.92 8.92
C GLY A 151 71.29 49.69 9.14
N SER A 152 71.37 50.94 9.59
CA SER A 152 70.18 51.77 9.82
C SER A 152 69.41 52.12 8.53
N GLN A 153 70.10 52.34 7.42
CA GLN A 153 69.45 52.62 6.12
C GLN A 153 68.77 51.38 5.55
N PHE A 154 69.38 50.21 5.74
CA PHE A 154 68.80 48.92 5.37
C PHE A 154 67.50 48.64 6.15
N ASP A 155 67.52 48.84 7.47
CA ASP A 155 66.35 48.60 8.33
C ASP A 155 65.17 49.52 7.97
N ILE A 156 65.45 50.79 7.64
CA ILE A 156 64.44 51.75 7.18
C ILE A 156 63.84 51.29 5.84
N MET A 157 64.66 50.88 4.87
CA MET A 157 64.20 50.41 3.56
C MET A 157 63.33 49.15 3.68
N LEU A 158 63.70 48.23 4.57
CA LEU A 158 62.92 47.04 4.87
C LEU A 158 61.54 47.40 5.49
N ALA A 159 61.54 48.30 6.47
CA ALA A 159 60.32 48.72 7.15
C ALA A 159 59.32 49.38 6.18
N TYR A 160 59.76 50.31 5.34
CA TYR A 160 58.91 50.94 4.34
C TYR A 160 58.33 49.93 3.35
N LYS A 161 59.14 48.99 2.84
CA LYS A 161 58.65 47.98 1.91
C LYS A 161 57.61 47.05 2.54
N ASN A 162 57.80 46.68 3.81
CA ASN A 162 56.83 45.88 4.55
C ASN A 162 55.50 46.62 4.72
N ILE A 163 55.51 47.93 4.96
CA ILE A 163 54.29 48.75 5.01
C ILE A 163 53.57 48.71 3.66
N GLU A 164 54.28 48.93 2.55
CA GLU A 164 53.69 48.86 1.20
C GLU A 164 53.05 47.48 0.92
N ILE A 165 53.73 46.39 1.29
CA ILE A 165 53.20 45.03 1.15
C ILE A 165 51.93 44.84 2.00
N SER A 166 51.93 45.32 3.24
CA SER A 166 50.77 45.25 4.12
C SER A 166 49.57 46.04 3.58
N GLU A 167 49.79 47.21 2.98
CA GLU A 167 48.74 47.99 2.32
C GLU A 167 48.15 47.24 1.12
N VAL A 168 48.98 46.61 0.29
CA VAL A 168 48.51 45.79 -0.84
C VAL A 168 47.68 44.59 -0.33
N LYS A 169 48.15 43.90 0.72
CA LYS A 169 47.41 42.79 1.34
C LYS A 169 46.05 43.22 1.89
N LEU A 170 45.97 44.41 2.50
CA LEU A 170 44.69 44.98 2.93
C LEU A 170 43.74 45.24 1.76
N ARG A 171 44.26 45.75 0.63
CA ARG A 171 43.46 45.95 -0.59
C ARG A 171 42.97 44.64 -1.20
N ILE A 172 43.78 43.58 -1.19
CA ILE A 172 43.36 42.23 -1.59
C ILE A 172 42.19 41.77 -0.73
N ALA A 173 42.37 41.73 0.59
CA ALA A 173 41.34 41.28 1.52
C ALA A 173 40.04 42.10 1.41
N THR A 174 40.16 43.42 1.18
CA THR A 174 38.98 44.28 0.97
C THR A 174 38.26 43.95 -0.34
N SER A 175 39.00 43.69 -1.42
CA SER A 175 38.43 43.35 -2.73
C SER A 175 37.73 42.00 -2.69
N GLU A 176 38.36 41.01 -2.08
CA GLU A 176 37.78 39.67 -1.87
C GLU A 176 36.52 39.73 -1.00
N ARG A 177 36.56 40.49 0.11
CA ARG A 177 35.38 40.69 0.97
C ARG A 177 34.22 41.30 0.19
N ASN A 178 34.48 42.35 -0.58
CA ASN A 178 33.43 43.01 -1.38
C ASN A 178 32.88 42.07 -2.47
N ALA A 179 33.74 41.24 -3.09
CA ALA A 179 33.31 40.24 -4.06
C ALA A 179 32.42 39.17 -3.42
N LEU A 180 32.79 38.68 -2.22
CA LEU A 180 31.98 37.73 -1.46
C LEU A 180 30.64 38.33 -1.02
N GLU A 181 30.61 39.59 -0.60
CA GLU A 181 29.37 40.31 -0.27
C GLU A 181 28.45 40.44 -1.49
N TYR A 182 29.02 40.70 -2.67
CA TYR A 182 28.29 40.69 -3.93
C TYR A 182 27.74 39.29 -4.26
N ILE A 183 28.56 38.24 -4.14
CA ILE A 183 28.15 36.85 -4.36
C ILE A 183 26.97 36.48 -3.45
N LEU A 184 27.00 36.84 -2.17
CA LEU A 184 25.92 36.54 -1.24
C LEU A 184 24.60 37.25 -1.60
N SER A 185 24.67 38.49 -2.06
CA SER A 185 23.50 39.26 -2.50
C SER A 185 22.98 38.83 -3.88
N HIS A 186 23.80 38.17 -4.69
CA HIS A 186 23.50 37.76 -6.06
C HIS A 186 23.73 36.25 -6.28
N ALA A 187 23.43 35.43 -5.27
CA ALA A 187 23.77 34.00 -5.27
C ALA A 187 23.22 33.24 -6.50
N GLY A 188 22.10 33.71 -7.07
CA GLY A 188 21.47 33.18 -8.27
C GLY A 188 22.31 33.34 -9.54
N ASP A 189 23.07 34.44 -9.65
CA ASP A 189 23.80 34.83 -10.86
C ASP A 189 25.02 33.94 -11.12
N PHE A 190 25.53 33.28 -10.08
CA PHE A 190 26.68 32.38 -10.12
C PHE A 190 26.29 30.93 -10.48
N ASN A 191 25.00 30.64 -10.64
CA ASN A 191 24.56 29.32 -11.08
C ASN A 191 24.79 29.12 -12.58
N ASP A 192 25.11 27.90 -12.99
CA ASP A 192 25.15 27.54 -14.40
C ASP A 192 23.72 27.51 -14.99
N PRO A 193 23.38 28.37 -15.97
CA PRO A 193 22.03 28.44 -16.52
C PRO A 193 21.56 27.14 -17.18
N LYS A 194 22.48 26.34 -17.75
CA LYS A 194 22.14 25.06 -18.37
C LYS A 194 21.75 24.04 -17.31
N LEU A 195 22.52 23.97 -16.21
CA LEU A 195 22.21 23.07 -15.10
C LEU A 195 20.93 23.47 -14.38
N VAL A 196 20.67 24.78 -14.21
CA VAL A 196 19.39 25.27 -13.64
C VAL A 196 18.21 24.92 -14.55
N SER A 197 18.35 25.07 -15.87
CA SER A 197 17.31 24.66 -16.82
C SER A 197 17.05 23.15 -16.76
N GLU A 198 18.11 22.34 -16.63
CA GLU A 198 17.99 20.89 -16.51
C GLU A 198 17.33 20.49 -15.19
N LEU A 199 17.70 21.13 -14.08
CA LEU A 199 17.07 20.97 -12.76
C LEU A 199 15.56 21.22 -12.84
N ASN A 200 15.16 22.36 -13.44
CA ASN A 200 13.76 22.73 -13.59
C ASN A 200 12.98 21.74 -14.45
N ALA A 201 13.58 21.26 -15.56
CA ALA A 201 12.96 20.26 -16.42
C ALA A 201 12.77 18.92 -15.69
N THR A 202 13.79 18.46 -14.95
CA THR A 202 13.72 17.23 -14.17
C THR A 202 12.69 17.33 -13.04
N ASN A 203 12.64 18.45 -12.30
CA ASN A 203 11.63 18.68 -11.28
C ASN A 203 10.21 18.65 -11.85
N LYS A 204 10.00 19.29 -13.02
CA LYS A 204 8.70 19.25 -13.71
C LYS A 204 8.28 17.81 -14.04
N ILE A 205 9.20 16.98 -14.54
CA ILE A 205 8.91 15.57 -14.84
C ILE A 205 8.53 14.82 -13.55
N ILE A 206 9.25 15.06 -12.44
CA ILE A 206 8.95 14.45 -11.14
C ILE A 206 7.54 14.85 -10.68
N ASP A 207 7.20 16.13 -10.71
CA ASP A 207 5.90 16.64 -10.27
C ASP A 207 4.75 16.13 -11.12
N ASP A 208 4.92 16.10 -12.45
CA ASP A 208 3.94 15.54 -13.39
C ASP A 208 3.74 14.03 -13.13
N THR A 209 4.82 13.30 -12.84
CA THR A 209 4.78 11.85 -12.57
C THR A 209 4.10 11.57 -11.22
N ARG A 210 4.41 12.33 -10.18
CA ARG A 210 3.75 12.23 -8.87
C ARG A 210 2.26 12.53 -8.97
N SER A 211 1.89 13.54 -9.76
CA SER A 211 0.48 13.88 -10.02
C SER A 211 -0.27 12.72 -10.68
N LYS A 212 0.33 12.05 -11.67
CA LYS A 212 -0.24 10.86 -12.31
C LYS A 212 -0.39 9.68 -11.33
N LEU A 213 0.61 9.45 -10.47
CA LEU A 213 0.52 8.42 -9.42
C LEU A 213 -0.62 8.68 -8.43
N ILE A 214 -0.84 9.94 -8.05
CA ILE A 214 -1.97 10.32 -7.18
C ILE A 214 -3.31 10.01 -7.87
N ILE A 215 -3.44 10.31 -9.17
CA ILE A 215 -4.64 9.99 -9.95
C ILE A 215 -4.85 8.46 -10.02
N ASN A 216 -3.80 7.70 -10.29
CA ASN A 216 -3.85 6.24 -10.32
C ASN A 216 -4.28 5.65 -8.97
N ASN A 217 -3.74 6.15 -7.87
CA ASN A 217 -4.12 5.72 -6.52
C ASN A 217 -5.59 6.00 -6.23
N LYS A 218 -6.11 7.17 -6.62
CA LYS A 218 -7.55 7.47 -6.54
C LYS A 218 -8.38 6.51 -7.39
N GLY A 219 -7.91 6.17 -8.60
CA GLY A 219 -8.53 5.17 -9.47
C GLY A 219 -8.60 3.78 -8.83
N ILE A 220 -7.50 3.31 -8.23
CA ILE A 220 -7.43 2.05 -7.49
C ILE A 220 -8.44 2.04 -6.34
N ILE A 221 -8.49 3.10 -5.53
CA ILE A 221 -9.44 3.19 -4.40
C ILE A 221 -10.88 3.11 -4.92
N LYS A 222 -11.21 3.81 -6.01
CA LYS A 222 -12.53 3.76 -6.63
C LYS A 222 -12.91 2.35 -7.08
N ILE A 223 -11.98 1.64 -7.73
CA ILE A 223 -12.20 0.25 -8.17
C ILE A 223 -12.44 -0.66 -6.95
N LYS A 224 -11.63 -0.54 -5.90
CA LYS A 224 -11.80 -1.31 -4.66
C LYS A 224 -13.17 -1.08 -4.03
N ASN A 225 -13.59 0.18 -3.92
CA ASN A 225 -14.90 0.53 -3.37
C ASN A 225 -16.05 -0.04 -4.24
N ASN A 226 -15.93 0.00 -5.57
CA ASN A 226 -16.92 -0.58 -6.47
C ASN A 226 -17.03 -2.10 -6.32
N VAL A 227 -15.90 -2.81 -6.24
CA VAL A 227 -15.89 -4.27 -6.03
C VAL A 227 -16.50 -4.64 -4.68
N GLN A 228 -16.24 -3.86 -3.64
CA GLN A 228 -16.83 -4.06 -2.31
C GLN A 228 -18.35 -3.84 -2.31
N ASP A 229 -18.84 -2.80 -3.00
CA ASP A 229 -20.27 -2.55 -3.18
C ASP A 229 -20.95 -3.68 -3.98
N LEU A 230 -20.28 -4.22 -5.00
CA LEU A 230 -20.77 -5.41 -5.71
C LEU A 230 -20.79 -6.65 -4.81
N LEU A 231 -19.81 -6.81 -3.92
CA LEU A 231 -19.78 -7.91 -2.95
C LEU A 231 -20.92 -7.81 -1.93
N SER A 232 -21.26 -6.61 -1.45
CA SER A 232 -22.37 -6.42 -0.50
C SER A 232 -23.74 -6.67 -1.15
N LYS A 233 -23.87 -6.35 -2.44
CA LYS A 233 -25.09 -6.56 -3.25
C LYS A 233 -25.29 -7.98 -3.78
N ARG A 234 -24.24 -8.81 -3.76
CA ARG A 234 -24.30 -10.18 -4.27
C ARG A 234 -25.36 -10.95 -3.50
N GLN A 235 -26.23 -11.69 -4.21
CA GLN A 235 -27.11 -12.65 -3.57
C GLN A 235 -26.28 -13.63 -2.72
N LYS A 236 -26.39 -13.49 -1.40
CA LYS A 236 -26.02 -14.58 -0.48
C LYS A 236 -26.90 -15.76 -0.86
N GLU A 237 -26.32 -16.95 -1.00
CA GLU A 237 -27.12 -18.17 -1.17
C GLU A 237 -28.03 -18.31 0.06
N ASP A 238 -29.28 -17.94 -0.10
CA ASP A 238 -30.34 -18.15 0.89
C ASP A 238 -30.54 -19.67 1.06
N LEU A 239 -30.96 -20.09 2.25
CA LEU A 239 -31.23 -21.50 2.54
C LEU A 239 -32.41 -21.99 1.69
N ASN A 240 -32.25 -23.12 1.01
CA ASN A 240 -33.31 -23.75 0.24
C ASN A 240 -33.90 -24.93 1.01
N PHE A 241 -35.05 -25.44 0.57
CA PHE A 241 -35.72 -26.59 1.19
C PHE A 241 -34.79 -27.81 1.32
N TRP A 242 -33.92 -28.03 0.32
CA TRP A 242 -32.96 -29.14 0.33
C TRP A 242 -31.91 -29.05 1.45
N ASP A 243 -31.56 -27.83 1.88
CA ASP A 243 -30.66 -27.63 3.02
C ASP A 243 -31.31 -28.13 4.32
N PHE A 244 -32.63 -27.93 4.45
CA PHE A 244 -33.39 -28.46 5.59
C PHE A 244 -33.64 -29.97 5.51
N VAL A 245 -33.70 -30.55 4.31
CA VAL A 245 -33.70 -32.02 4.14
C VAL A 245 -32.35 -32.60 4.59
N PHE A 246 -31.24 -32.00 4.16
CA PHE A 246 -29.89 -32.42 4.57
C PHE A 246 -29.71 -32.30 6.09
N TYR A 247 -30.10 -31.16 6.66
CA TYR A 247 -30.11 -30.93 8.11
C TYR A 247 -30.94 -31.98 8.86
N SER A 248 -32.16 -32.27 8.38
CA SER A 248 -33.06 -33.27 8.98
C SER A 248 -32.47 -34.68 8.93
N ILE A 249 -31.79 -35.06 7.84
CA ILE A 249 -31.05 -36.33 7.77
C ILE A 249 -29.96 -36.37 8.84
N GLY A 250 -29.13 -35.33 8.93
CA GLY A 250 -28.06 -35.23 9.93
C GLY A 250 -28.56 -35.36 11.37
N ILE A 251 -29.65 -34.68 11.73
CA ILE A 251 -30.28 -34.86 13.06
C ILE A 251 -30.78 -36.29 13.26
N SER A 252 -31.40 -36.89 12.25
CA SER A 252 -31.97 -38.25 12.34
C SER A 252 -30.91 -39.35 12.44
N THR A 253 -29.71 -39.11 11.92
CA THR A 253 -28.55 -40.01 12.03
C THR A 253 -27.60 -39.62 13.16
N THR A 254 -27.93 -38.59 13.94
CA THR A 254 -27.07 -37.98 14.96
C THR A 254 -25.73 -37.45 14.44
N THR A 255 -25.63 -37.21 13.14
CA THR A 255 -24.46 -36.67 12.45
C THR A 255 -24.63 -35.16 12.28
N THR A 256 -24.04 -34.36 13.17
CA THR A 256 -24.13 -32.90 13.10
C THR A 256 -22.92 -32.32 12.38
N PHE A 257 -23.09 -31.84 11.16
CA PHE A 257 -22.02 -31.22 10.38
C PHE A 257 -21.74 -29.76 10.79
N GLY A 258 -22.67 -29.12 11.49
CA GLY A 258 -22.49 -27.76 12.02
C GLY A 258 -22.59 -26.65 10.96
N ASP A 259 -23.04 -27.00 9.76
CA ASP A 259 -23.40 -26.13 8.64
C ASP A 259 -24.66 -25.29 8.95
N LEU A 260 -25.64 -25.90 9.62
CA LEU A 260 -26.87 -25.31 10.11
C LEU A 260 -27.04 -25.59 11.61
N VAL A 261 -27.39 -24.57 12.39
CA VAL A 261 -27.57 -24.70 13.84
C VAL A 261 -28.91 -24.12 14.27
N ALA A 262 -29.65 -24.87 15.09
CA ALA A 262 -30.92 -24.43 15.68
C ALA A 262 -30.70 -23.28 16.67
N ASN A 263 -31.17 -22.09 16.32
CA ASN A 263 -31.00 -20.91 17.16
C ASN A 263 -32.14 -20.73 18.16
N SER A 264 -33.39 -20.86 17.72
CA SER A 264 -34.55 -20.59 18.58
C SER A 264 -34.89 -21.77 19.51
N ARG A 265 -35.48 -21.47 20.68
CA ARG A 265 -35.90 -22.48 21.67
C ARG A 265 -36.89 -23.50 21.08
N LEU A 266 -37.79 -23.03 20.20
CA LEU A 266 -38.80 -23.88 19.55
C LEU A 266 -38.13 -24.87 18.58
N ILE A 267 -37.22 -24.40 17.72
CA ILE A 267 -36.48 -25.29 16.82
C ILE A 267 -35.63 -26.29 17.59
N ARG A 268 -34.94 -25.86 18.66
CA ARG A 268 -34.17 -26.78 19.52
C ARG A 268 -35.06 -27.89 20.10
N MET A 269 -36.29 -27.56 20.54
CA MET A 269 -37.25 -28.58 20.97
C MET A 269 -37.65 -29.53 19.83
N LEU A 270 -37.92 -29.02 18.64
CA LEU A 270 -38.26 -29.85 17.47
C LEU A 270 -37.12 -30.80 17.10
N VAL A 271 -35.87 -30.32 17.14
CA VAL A 271 -34.67 -31.14 16.93
C VAL A 271 -34.58 -32.26 17.96
N CYS A 272 -34.82 -31.96 19.24
CA CYS A 272 -34.85 -32.98 20.29
C CYS A 272 -35.96 -34.03 20.06
N ILE A 273 -37.16 -33.59 19.66
CA ILE A 273 -38.29 -34.48 19.38
C ILE A 273 -37.96 -35.38 18.18
N GLN A 274 -37.42 -34.82 17.10
CA GLN A 274 -37.02 -35.58 15.92
C GLN A 274 -35.98 -36.64 16.27
N LEU A 275 -34.95 -36.27 17.04
CA LEU A 275 -33.89 -37.18 17.44
C LEU A 275 -34.45 -38.34 18.28
N LEU A 276 -35.32 -38.04 19.24
CA LEU A 276 -35.98 -39.05 20.08
C LEU A 276 -36.85 -40.00 19.25
N LEU A 277 -37.64 -39.47 18.30
CA LEU A 277 -38.45 -40.27 17.39
C LEU A 277 -37.59 -41.18 16.50
N SER A 278 -36.48 -40.67 15.97
CA SER A 278 -35.54 -41.43 15.15
C SER A 278 -34.88 -42.57 15.93
N ILE A 279 -34.50 -42.34 17.19
CA ILE A 279 -33.99 -43.39 18.08
C ILE A 279 -35.05 -44.46 18.34
N LEU A 280 -36.31 -44.08 18.61
CA LEU A 280 -37.39 -45.04 18.86
C LEU A 280 -37.67 -45.92 17.63
N VAL A 281 -37.66 -45.33 16.43
CA VAL A 281 -37.82 -46.10 15.18
C VAL A 281 -36.66 -47.07 15.00
N LEU A 282 -35.42 -46.63 15.23
CA LEU A 282 -34.24 -47.49 15.13
C LEU A 282 -34.27 -48.64 16.15
N ALA A 283 -34.64 -48.35 17.40
CA ALA A 283 -34.77 -49.35 18.45
C ALA A 283 -35.82 -50.41 18.11
N ASN A 284 -36.99 -49.99 17.59
CA ASN A 284 -38.04 -50.89 17.16
C ASN A 284 -37.61 -51.76 15.96
N VAL A 285 -36.86 -51.18 15.01
CA VAL A 285 -36.29 -51.94 13.89
C VAL A 285 -35.33 -53.01 14.40
N THR A 286 -34.38 -52.63 15.26
CA THR A 286 -33.39 -53.55 15.84
C THR A 286 -34.06 -54.67 16.65
N GLN A 287 -35.06 -54.34 17.47
CA GLN A 287 -35.84 -55.33 18.22
C GLN A 287 -36.59 -56.30 17.28
N ASN A 288 -37.19 -55.80 16.21
CA ASN A 288 -37.87 -56.65 15.22
C ASN A 288 -36.90 -57.55 14.44
N PHE A 289 -35.68 -57.10 14.17
CA PHE A 289 -34.65 -57.96 13.57
C PHE A 289 -34.20 -59.05 14.55
N LEU A 290 -33.96 -58.70 15.81
CA LEU A 290 -33.54 -59.65 16.85
C LEU A 290 -34.64 -60.66 17.19
N SER A 291 -35.91 -60.25 17.28
CA SER A 291 -37.03 -61.15 17.57
C SER A 291 -37.32 -62.12 16.43
N LYS A 292 -37.12 -61.68 15.18
CA LYS A 292 -37.32 -62.53 14.00
C LYS A 292 -36.25 -63.61 13.86
N ASN A 293 -35.01 -63.34 14.27
CA ASN A 293 -33.94 -64.34 14.36
C ASN A 293 -34.15 -65.34 15.52
N LYS A 294 -34.86 -64.95 16.58
CA LYS A 294 -35.19 -65.86 17.69
C LYS A 294 -36.25 -66.90 17.33
N ASN A 295 -37.13 -66.60 16.37
CA ASN A 295 -38.19 -67.50 15.90
C ASN A 295 -37.77 -68.36 14.68
N SER A 296 -36.49 -68.35 14.31
CA SER A 296 -35.91 -69.14 13.21
C SER A 296 -34.86 -70.16 13.67
N LEU A 297 -34.84 -70.45 14.97
CA LEU A 297 -34.14 -71.56 15.63
C LEU A 297 -35.20 -72.51 16.18
#